data_AF-A0A8S3E700-F1
#
_entry.id   AF-A0A8S3E700-F1
#
_cell.length_a   1.000
_cell.length_b   1.000
_cell.length_c   1.000
_cell.angle_alpha   90.00
_cell.angle_beta   90.00
_cell.angle_gamma   90.00
#
_symmetry.space_group_name_H-M   'P 1'
#
loop_
_entity.id
_entity.type
_entity.pdbx_description
1 polymer ?
#
loop_
_entity_poly.entity_id
_entity_poly.type
_entity_poly.pdbx_seq_one_letter_code
_entity_poly.pdbx_strand_id
1 'polypeptide(L)'
;NFHKPYEQGVDDQLLHDCHGKVCLYNGTLDLNTCRCQCSTYASGSQCERLNCSILPPCPYYSSASCKAVNVPLECPDLCGLCNRYEVLKSVYGENNLTPITVKTKPTKMPPRFR
;
A
#
# COMPACT_ATOMS: atom_id res chain seq x y z
N ASN A 1 24.60 25.42 12.93
CA ASN A 1 25.46 25.08 11.77
C ASN A 1 25.29 23.61 11.45
N PHE A 2 24.37 23.26 10.53
CA PHE A 2 24.18 21.88 10.07
C PHE A 2 24.83 21.71 8.69
N HIS A 3 25.70 20.71 8.58
CA HIS A 3 26.42 20.34 7.37
C HIS A 3 25.46 19.88 6.26
N LYS A 4 25.56 20.46 5.07
CA LYS A 4 24.93 19.95 3.84
C LYS A 4 25.88 18.93 3.20
N PRO A 5 25.47 17.67 2.98
CA PRO A 5 26.38 16.63 2.47
C PRO A 5 26.41 16.48 0.94
N TYR A 6 25.71 17.31 0.16
CA TYR A 6 25.78 17.21 -1.30
C TYR A 6 26.66 18.35 -1.87
N GLU A 7 27.76 17.94 -2.52
CA GLU A 7 28.65 18.84 -3.23
C GLU A 7 27.93 19.52 -4.40
N GLN A 8 28.26 20.80 -4.61
CA GLN A 8 27.71 21.62 -5.68
C GLN A 8 28.20 21.10 -7.04
N GLY A 9 27.35 20.31 -7.70
CA GLY A 9 27.48 20.01 -9.12
C GLY A 9 27.21 21.27 -9.94
N VAL A 10 28.14 21.58 -10.82
CA VAL A 10 28.15 22.73 -11.72
C VAL A 10 27.38 22.33 -12.99
N ASP A 11 26.10 22.69 -13.07
CA ASP A 11 25.32 22.98 -14.30
C ASP A 11 23.89 23.39 -13.86
N ASP A 12 23.21 24.26 -14.60
CA ASP A 12 21.96 24.95 -14.24
C ASP A 12 20.70 24.05 -14.13
N GLN A 13 20.77 22.92 -13.42
CA GLN A 13 19.60 22.17 -12.98
C GLN A 13 19.43 22.32 -11.48
N LEU A 14 18.56 23.27 -11.10
CA LEU A 14 18.05 23.42 -9.75
C LEU A 14 17.37 22.10 -9.34
N LEU A 15 18.11 21.19 -8.69
CA LEU A 15 17.54 20.00 -8.07
C LEU A 15 16.54 20.48 -7.03
N HIS A 16 15.25 20.38 -7.36
CA HIS A 16 14.18 20.85 -6.50
C HIS A 16 13.98 19.84 -5.36
N ASP A 17 14.28 20.25 -4.14
CA ASP A 17 14.04 19.43 -2.96
C ASP A 17 12.54 19.40 -2.65
N CYS A 18 11.91 18.25 -2.89
CA CYS A 18 10.53 18.01 -2.50
C CYS A 18 10.36 17.68 -1.00
N HIS A 19 11.34 18.05 -0.17
CA HIS A 19 11.34 17.89 1.29
C HIS A 19 11.06 16.45 1.74
N GLY A 20 11.62 15.48 1.00
CA GLY A 20 11.44 14.06 1.31
C GLY A 20 10.01 13.54 1.10
N LYS A 21 9.16 14.22 0.32
CA LYS A 21 7.82 13.74 -0.01
C LYS A 21 7.87 12.38 -0.71
N VAL A 22 7.01 11.46 -0.29
CA VAL A 22 6.89 10.10 -0.85
C VAL A 22 5.49 9.89 -1.40
N CYS A 23 5.39 9.21 -2.54
CA CYS A 23 4.11 8.80 -3.12
C CYS A 23 3.87 7.31 -2.83
N LEU A 24 2.71 6.99 -2.28
CA LEU A 24 2.32 5.64 -1.90
C LEU A 24 1.63 4.92 -3.06
N TYR A 25 1.45 3.60 -2.92
CA TYR A 25 0.63 2.77 -3.81
C TYR A 25 0.90 2.98 -5.31
N ASN A 26 2.17 2.79 -5.69
CA ASN A 26 2.69 3.01 -7.05
C ASN A 26 2.39 4.42 -7.60
N GLY A 27 2.34 5.42 -6.73
CA GLY A 27 2.38 6.82 -7.15
C GLY A 27 3.78 7.24 -7.55
N THR A 28 3.88 8.14 -8.53
CA THR A 28 5.16 8.70 -9.00
C THR A 28 5.25 10.16 -8.58
N LEU A 29 6.38 10.56 -7.99
CA LEU A 29 6.63 11.97 -7.66
C LEU A 29 7.10 12.71 -8.90
N ASP A 30 6.35 13.75 -9.30
CA ASP A 30 6.84 14.73 -10.25
C ASP A 30 7.81 15.69 -9.53
N LEU A 31 9.10 15.59 -9.86
CA LEU A 31 10.17 16.38 -9.23
C LEU A 31 10.10 17.88 -9.58
N ASN A 32 9.41 18.26 -10.65
CA ASN A 32 9.27 19.67 -11.02
C ASN A 32 8.18 20.37 -10.20
N THR A 33 7.12 19.63 -9.83
CA THR A 33 5.95 20.19 -9.14
C THR A 33 5.81 19.71 -7.69
N CYS A 34 6.60 18.72 -7.27
CA CYS A 34 6.47 17.99 -6.02
C CYS A 34 5.06 17.43 -5.77
N ARG A 35 4.36 17.04 -6.84
CA ARG A 35 3.03 16.43 -6.78
C ARG A 35 3.13 14.95 -7.11
N CYS A 36 2.35 14.15 -6.39
CA CYS A 36 2.23 12.73 -6.70
C CYS A 36 1.24 12.54 -7.84
N GLN A 37 1.67 11.82 -8.86
CA GLN A 37 0.82 11.24 -9.89
C GLN A 37 0.41 9.85 -9.43
N CYS A 38 -0.86 9.69 -9.05
CA CYS A 38 -1.33 8.43 -8.49
C CYS A 38 -1.65 7.40 -9.57
N SER A 39 -1.43 6.13 -9.23
CA SER A 39 -2.00 5.01 -9.97
C SER A 39 -3.53 5.11 -9.98
N THR A 40 -4.18 4.47 -10.97
CA THR A 40 -5.62 4.58 -11.21
C THR A 40 -6.49 4.15 -10.02
N TYR A 41 -5.96 3.29 -9.16
CA TYR A 41 -6.62 2.77 -7.96
C TYR A 41 -6.25 3.54 -6.68
N ALA A 42 -5.57 4.68 -6.77
CA ALA A 42 -5.14 5.45 -5.60
C ALA A 42 -5.42 6.95 -5.77
N SER A 43 -5.57 7.65 -4.66
CA SER A 43 -5.88 9.09 -4.64
C SER A 43 -5.36 9.76 -3.38
N GLY A 44 -5.38 11.10 -3.36
CA GLY A 44 -4.82 11.90 -2.26
C GLY A 44 -3.53 12.62 -2.65
N SER A 45 -3.01 13.41 -1.72
CA SER A 45 -1.83 14.25 -1.98
C SER A 45 -0.52 13.46 -2.09
N GLN A 46 -0.50 12.27 -1.48
CA GLN A 46 0.57 11.28 -1.48
C GLN A 46 0.05 9.92 -1.97
N CYS A 47 -1.09 9.90 -2.65
CA CYS A 47 -1.77 8.68 -3.12
C CYS A 47 -2.21 7.75 -1.99
N GLU A 48 -2.34 8.24 -0.75
CA GLU A 48 -2.56 7.45 0.46
C GLU A 48 -3.93 6.76 0.56
N ARG A 49 -4.88 7.07 -0.34
CA ARG A 49 -6.24 6.54 -0.33
C ARG A 49 -6.44 5.55 -1.46
N LEU A 50 -6.60 4.27 -1.12
CA LEU A 50 -6.87 3.19 -2.09
C LEU A 50 -8.34 3.12 -2.48
N ASN A 51 -8.58 2.81 -3.75
CA ASN A 51 -9.84 2.33 -4.27
C ASN A 51 -9.74 0.82 -4.49
N CYS A 52 -10.24 0.08 -3.49
CA CYS A 52 -10.18 -1.38 -3.45
C CYS A 52 -11.01 -2.08 -4.54
N SER A 53 -11.94 -1.37 -5.21
CA SER A 53 -12.82 -1.96 -6.21
C SER A 53 -12.13 -2.19 -7.56
N ILE A 54 -10.96 -1.59 -7.78
CA ILE A 54 -10.27 -1.56 -9.08
C ILE A 54 -8.78 -1.91 -8.97
N LEU A 55 -8.38 -2.63 -7.91
CA LEU A 55 -7.00 -3.02 -7.71
C LEU A 55 -6.53 -4.06 -8.74
N PRO A 56 -5.29 -3.92 -9.26
CA PRO A 56 -4.74 -4.89 -10.18
C PRO A 56 -4.35 -6.18 -9.45
N PRO A 57 -4.31 -7.33 -10.16
CA PRO A 57 -3.79 -8.57 -9.61
C PRO A 57 -2.27 -8.50 -9.41
N CYS A 58 -1.76 -9.35 -8.51
CA CYS A 58 -0.36 -9.40 -8.10
C CYS A 58 0.32 -10.72 -8.46
N PRO A 59 0.58 -11.00 -9.75
CA PRO A 59 1.05 -12.31 -10.20
C PRO A 59 2.47 -12.67 -9.75
N TYR A 60 3.29 -11.66 -9.43
CA TYR A 60 4.70 -11.84 -9.06
C TYR A 60 4.92 -12.05 -7.55
N TYR A 61 3.88 -11.87 -6.74
CA TYR A 61 3.97 -11.91 -5.29
C TYR A 61 3.16 -13.06 -4.69
N SER A 62 3.67 -13.60 -3.60
CA SER A 62 2.93 -14.53 -2.74
C SER A 62 2.51 -13.81 -1.45
N SER A 63 1.55 -14.37 -0.71
CA SER A 63 1.16 -13.79 0.59
C SER A 63 2.34 -13.68 1.58
N ALA A 64 3.35 -14.53 1.46
CA ALA A 64 4.58 -14.44 2.27
C ALA A 64 5.40 -13.17 1.98
N SER A 65 5.29 -12.63 0.76
CA SER A 65 5.98 -11.43 0.31
C SER A 65 5.51 -10.17 1.06
N CYS A 66 4.31 -10.19 1.67
CA CYS A 66 3.76 -9.08 2.44
C CYS A 66 4.57 -8.72 3.71
N LYS A 67 5.58 -9.53 4.08
CA LYS A 67 6.54 -9.18 5.13
C LYS A 67 7.55 -8.11 4.69
N ALA A 68 7.78 -7.96 3.38
CA ALA A 68 8.65 -6.93 2.84
C ALA A 68 7.90 -5.58 2.84
N VAL A 69 8.62 -4.49 3.11
CA VAL A 69 8.03 -3.16 3.32
C VAL A 69 7.37 -2.58 2.06
N ASN A 70 7.85 -2.95 0.87
CA ASN A 70 7.34 -2.44 -0.40
C ASN A 70 6.10 -3.19 -0.89
N VAL A 71 5.98 -4.49 -0.58
CA VAL A 71 4.93 -5.33 -1.17
C VAL A 71 3.52 -4.91 -0.77
N PRO A 72 3.22 -4.48 0.47
CA PRO A 72 1.91 -3.92 0.79
C PRO A 72 1.59 -2.63 0.00
N LEU A 73 2.59 -1.84 -0.38
CA LEU A 73 2.38 -0.65 -1.19
C LEU A 73 2.17 -1.01 -2.67
N GLU A 74 2.90 -1.99 -3.19
CA GLU A 74 2.77 -2.42 -4.58
C GLU A 74 1.54 -3.32 -4.81
N CYS A 75 1.18 -4.10 -3.80
CA CYS A 75 0.19 -5.17 -3.84
C CYS A 75 -0.73 -5.20 -2.61
N PRO A 76 -1.53 -4.13 -2.43
CA PRO A 76 -2.32 -3.93 -1.23
C PRO A 76 -3.44 -4.96 -1.02
N ASP A 77 -4.08 -5.43 -2.10
CA ASP A 77 -5.16 -6.44 -1.99
C ASP A 77 -4.62 -7.78 -1.46
N LEU A 78 -3.50 -8.25 -2.05
CA LEU A 78 -2.82 -9.48 -1.63
C LEU A 78 -2.41 -9.43 -0.15
N CYS A 79 -2.01 -8.25 0.33
CA CYS A 79 -1.59 -8.02 1.71
C CYS A 79 -2.73 -7.61 2.65
N GLY A 80 -3.98 -7.68 2.20
CA GLY A 80 -5.16 -7.47 3.04
C GLY A 80 -5.41 -6.02 3.46
N LEU A 81 -4.79 -5.04 2.78
CA LEU A 81 -5.05 -3.61 3.04
C LEU A 81 -6.44 -3.17 2.57
N CYS A 82 -7.03 -3.94 1.66
CA CYS A 82 -8.43 -3.85 1.30
C CYS A 82 -9.21 -4.86 2.12
N ASN A 83 -9.62 -4.46 3.32
CA ASN A 83 -10.47 -5.32 4.12
C ASN A 83 -11.81 -5.47 3.40
N ARG A 84 -12.08 -6.67 2.88
CA ARG A 84 -13.27 -6.99 2.08
C ARG A 84 -14.57 -6.54 2.77
N TYR A 85 -14.57 -6.52 4.10
CA TYR A 85 -15.67 -6.03 4.94
C TYR A 85 -15.99 -4.53 4.75
N GLU A 86 -14.98 -3.67 4.61
CA GLU A 86 -15.17 -2.22 4.41
C GLU A 86 -15.73 -1.93 3.02
N VAL A 87 -15.25 -2.65 2.00
CA VAL A 87 -15.76 -2.57 0.62
C VAL A 87 -17.18 -3.11 0.52
N LEU A 88 -17.46 -4.22 1.21
CA LEU A 88 -18.81 -4.76 1.27
C LEU A 88 -19.78 -3.81 1.99
N LYS A 89 -19.33 -3.10 3.04
CA LYS A 89 -20.15 -2.09 3.73
C LYS A 89 -20.51 -0.92 2.82
N SER A 90 -19.57 -0.44 2.01
CA SER A 90 -19.81 0.68 1.10
C SER A 90 -20.72 0.31 -0.08
N VAL A 91 -20.75 -0.97 -0.50
CA VAL A 91 -21.58 -1.44 -1.61
C VAL A 91 -22.98 -1.92 -1.16
N TYR A 92 -23.08 -2.63 -0.04
CA TYR A 92 -24.32 -3.31 0.37
C TYR A 92 -25.02 -2.69 1.61
N GLY A 93 -24.38 -1.73 2.27
CA GLY A 93 -24.82 -1.17 3.55
C GLY A 93 -24.60 -2.13 4.72
N GLU A 94 -24.39 -1.59 5.93
CA GLU A 94 -23.96 -2.36 7.11
C GLU A 94 -24.96 -3.47 7.54
N ASN A 95 -26.23 -3.36 7.13
CA ASN A 95 -27.31 -4.25 7.56
C ASN A 95 -27.44 -5.56 6.73
N ASN A 96 -26.67 -5.73 5.65
CA ASN A 96 -26.76 -6.89 4.76
C ASN A 96 -25.54 -7.82 4.80
N LEU A 97 -24.57 -7.57 5.69
CA LEU A 97 -23.34 -8.36 5.78
C LEU A 97 -23.37 -9.25 7.00
N THR A 98 -23.62 -10.55 6.80
CA THR A 98 -23.37 -11.54 7.83
C THR A 98 -21.86 -11.68 8.01
N PRO A 99 -21.31 -11.59 9.25
CA PRO A 99 -19.90 -11.83 9.48
C PRO A 99 -19.59 -13.25 9.02
N ILE A 100 -18.67 -13.37 8.06
CA ILE A 100 -18.16 -14.67 7.62
C ILE A 100 -17.39 -15.22 8.82
N THR A 101 -18.03 -16.03 9.65
CA THR A 101 -17.32 -16.83 10.64
C THR A 101 -16.35 -17.70 9.85
N VAL A 102 -15.08 -17.32 9.87
CA VAL A 102 -14.00 -18.19 9.42
C VAL A 102 -14.15 -19.43 10.29
N LYS A 103 -14.68 -20.52 9.72
CA LYS A 103 -14.62 -21.83 10.36
C LYS A 103 -13.14 -22.14 10.48
N THR A 104 -12.52 -21.77 11.59
CA THR A 104 -11.21 -22.27 11.97
C THR A 104 -11.36 -23.78 12.00
N LYS A 105 -10.83 -24.45 10.97
CA LYS A 105 -10.67 -25.89 10.97
C LYS A 105 -9.94 -26.23 12.27
N PRO A 106 -10.48 -27.06 13.16
CA PRO A 106 -9.80 -27.38 14.40
C PRO A 106 -8.43 -27.98 14.06
N THR A 107 -7.37 -27.26 14.41
CA THR A 107 -6.01 -27.78 14.36
C THR A 107 -5.91 -28.91 15.38
N LYS A 108 -5.81 -30.14 14.88
CA LYS A 108 -5.58 -31.33 15.69
C LYS A 108 -4.23 -31.15 16.39
N MET A 109 -4.26 -30.90 17.70
CA MET A 109 -3.07 -30.77 18.53
C MET A 109 -2.34 -32.12 18.54
N PRO A 110 -1.03 -32.19 18.22
CA PRO A 110 -0.31 -33.45 18.28
C PRO A 110 -0.19 -33.92 19.75
N PRO A 111 -0.25 -35.24 20.01
CA PRO A 111 -0.17 -35.75 21.37
C PRO A 111 1.19 -35.43 21.98
N ARG A 112 1.19 -34.87 23.20
CA ARG A 112 2.39 -34.82 24.04
C ARG A 112 2.74 -36.25 24.42
N PHE A 113 3.89 -36.73 23.96
CA PHE A 113 4.52 -37.92 24.52
C PHE A 113 4.84 -37.62 25.99
N ARG A 114 4.33 -38.47 26.90
CA ARG A 114 4.70 -38.49 28.31
C ARG A 114 6.08 -39.09 28.48
#